data_AF-A0A7V2ZZQ6-F1
#
_entry.id   AF-A0A7V2ZZQ6-F1
#
_cell.length_a   1.000
_cell.length_b   1.000
_cell.length_c   1.000
_cell.angle_alpha   90.00
_cell.angle_beta   90.00
_cell.angle_gamma   90.00
#
_symmetry.space_group_name_H-M   'P 1'
#
loop_
_entity.id
_entity.type
_entity.pdbx_description
1 polymer ?
#
loop_
_entity_poly.entity_id
_entity_poly.type
_entity_poly.pdbx_seq_one_letter_code
_entity_poly.pdbx_strand_id
1 'polypeptide(L)'
;MATVSAGIERGTRKVRIRLIRNDIFLSIGIDYQILDKLTVPLIPERDSSIQNWMEKRYRLILFDADGTLFDYEKSEERALEAALTEEGFPYRREAHRDVYRAINQELWELFEQGGIQAAELRVERFRRFLTLTGISLDPESISRRYLKHLAEGAYLYEGVETLIQELRRMYKLGLVTNGLKEVQRNRFAKTSLPEYMSCILVSDEVGVQKPDPAIFQMALRDAGESDPKATLVVGDSLTSDIQGGVNAGMDTCWFNPMGKVNGTSLSPTYEIRQLMELRDIL
;
A
#
# COMPACT_ATOMS: atom_id res chain seq x y z
N MET A 1 33.53 -2.72 5.28
CA MET A 1 33.60 -2.11 6.62
C MET A 1 34.93 -1.39 6.76
N ALA A 2 34.93 -0.09 7.03
CA ALA A 2 36.16 0.63 7.36
C ALA A 2 36.49 0.45 8.83
N THR A 3 37.53 -0.34 9.11
CA THR A 3 38.08 -0.47 10.45
C THR A 3 38.98 0.74 10.71
N VAL A 4 38.65 1.54 11.71
CA VAL A 4 39.49 2.66 12.16
C VAL A 4 40.36 2.20 13.32
N SER A 5 41.68 2.24 13.14
CA SER A 5 42.64 2.12 14.24
C SER A 5 43.46 3.39 14.35
N ALA A 6 43.60 3.91 15.57
CA ALA A 6 44.41 5.07 15.89
C ALA A 6 45.66 4.62 16.67
N GLY A 7 46.84 5.07 16.25
CA GLY A 7 48.09 4.83 16.94
C GLY A 7 48.90 6.12 17.06
N ILE A 8 49.55 6.32 18.20
CA ILE A 8 50.44 7.46 18.45
C ILE A 8 51.85 7.08 17.98
N GLU A 9 52.37 7.78 16.98
CA GLU A 9 53.73 7.55 16.46
C GLU A 9 54.74 8.30 17.33
N ARG A 10 55.57 7.56 18.10
CA ARG A 10 56.54 8.18 19.02
C ARG A 10 57.50 9.11 18.26
N GLY A 11 57.49 10.39 18.62
CA GLY A 11 58.40 11.41 18.08
C GLY A 11 57.78 12.39 17.08
N THR A 12 56.49 12.26 16.72
CA THR A 12 55.79 13.28 15.91
C THR A 12 54.41 13.60 16.49
N ARG A 13 53.96 14.86 16.37
CA ARG A 13 52.62 15.32 16.81
C ARG A 13 51.50 14.87 15.86
N LYS A 14 51.58 13.68 15.28
CA LYS A 14 50.64 13.20 14.26
C LYS A 14 49.93 11.92 14.70
N VAL A 15 48.61 11.86 14.50
CA VAL A 15 47.82 10.62 14.67
C VAL A 15 47.59 9.99 13.30
N ARG A 16 47.82 8.68 13.19
CA ARG A 16 47.58 7.91 11.96
C ARG A 16 46.21 7.24 12.04
N ILE A 17 45.31 7.62 11.13
CA ILE A 17 43.98 7.00 10.98
C ILE A 17 44.06 6.03 9.80
N ARG A 18 43.72 4.76 10.03
CA ARG A 18 43.61 3.75 8.97
C ARG A 18 42.14 3.59 8.59
N LEU A 19 41.80 3.72 7.30
CA LEU A 19 40.46 3.42 6.77
C LEU A 19 40.59 2.23 5.81
N ILE A 20 39.72 1.24 5.93
CA ILE A 20 39.78 0.02 5.10
C ILE A 20 38.47 -0.12 4.31
N ARG A 21 38.44 0.24 3.03
CA ARG A 21 37.28 -0.08 2.17
C ARG A 21 37.78 -0.47 0.78
N ASN A 22 37.44 -1.68 0.34
CA ASN A 22 37.75 -2.21 -1.00
C ASN A 22 39.24 -2.00 -1.40
N ASP A 23 40.17 -2.50 -0.56
CA ASP A 23 41.63 -2.50 -0.79
C ASP A 23 42.34 -1.14 -0.99
N ILE A 24 41.66 -0.02 -0.73
CA ILE A 24 42.26 1.31 -0.75
C ILE A 24 42.79 1.66 0.65
N PHE A 25 44.08 2.00 0.73
CA PHE A 25 44.74 2.46 1.96
C PHE A 25 44.87 3.97 1.97
N LEU A 26 44.20 4.64 2.91
CA LEU A 26 44.42 6.06 3.17
C LEU A 26 45.09 6.24 4.53
N SER A 27 46.25 6.91 4.57
CA SER A 27 46.94 7.30 5.79
C SER A 27 46.99 8.83 5.85
N ILE A 28 46.16 9.42 6.70
CA ILE A 28 46.15 10.87 6.94
C ILE A 28 46.91 11.13 8.24
N GLY A 29 47.93 11.99 8.19
CA GLY A 29 48.64 12.47 9.38
C GLY A 29 48.06 13.81 9.83
N ILE A 30 47.40 13.84 10.98
CA ILE A 30 46.72 15.04 11.50
C ILE A 30 47.48 15.55 12.73
N ASP A 31 47.70 16.87 12.80
CA ASP A 31 48.35 17.52 13.95
C ASP A 31 47.44 17.48 15.19
N TYR A 32 48.00 17.07 16.33
CA TYR A 32 47.28 16.87 17.58
C TYR A 32 46.52 18.11 18.07
N GLN A 33 46.96 19.33 17.70
CA GLN A 33 46.26 20.57 18.07
C GLN A 33 44.89 20.76 17.38
N ILE A 34 44.57 19.93 16.39
CA ILE A 34 43.31 19.98 15.63
C ILE A 34 42.35 18.85 16.07
N LEU A 35 42.79 17.93 16.94
CA LEU A 35 41.96 16.80 17.40
C LEU A 35 40.70 17.28 18.13
N ASP A 36 40.81 18.33 18.96
CA ASP A 36 39.66 18.89 19.69
C ASP A 36 38.67 19.63 18.77
N LYS A 37 39.07 19.91 17.51
CA LYS A 37 38.21 20.51 16.48
C LYS A 37 37.66 19.49 15.48
N LEU A 38 38.20 18.28 15.48
CA LEU A 38 37.66 17.14 14.76
C LEU A 38 36.68 16.45 15.70
N THR A 39 35.41 16.82 15.61
CA THR A 39 34.31 15.97 16.12
C THR A 39 34.25 14.69 15.29
N VAL A 40 35.19 13.78 15.52
CA VAL A 40 34.97 12.36 15.25
C VAL A 40 34.19 11.86 16.47
N PRO A 41 32.93 11.43 16.31
CA PRO A 41 32.18 10.93 17.44
C PRO A 41 32.92 9.73 18.01
N LEU A 42 33.40 9.84 19.25
CA LEU A 42 33.72 8.68 20.08
C LEU A 42 32.43 7.87 20.19
N ILE A 43 32.33 6.76 19.46
CA ILE A 43 31.20 5.85 19.54
C ILE A 43 31.19 5.26 20.96
N PRO A 44 30.18 5.56 21.80
CA PRO A 44 30.02 4.90 23.08
C PRO A 44 29.60 3.45 22.83
N GLU A 45 30.12 2.53 23.63
CA GLU A 45 29.84 1.11 23.52
C GLU A 45 28.33 0.79 23.57
N ARG A 46 27.87 0.06 22.54
CA ARG A 46 26.71 -0.85 22.53
C ARG A 46 25.47 -0.37 23.30
N ASP A 47 24.81 0.66 22.77
CA ASP A 47 23.38 0.85 22.99
C ASP A 47 22.62 0.43 21.72
N SER A 48 21.89 -0.69 21.80
CA SER A 48 21.08 -1.23 20.70
C SER A 48 19.91 -0.31 20.32
N SER A 49 19.61 0.71 21.12
CA SER A 49 18.64 1.75 20.77
C SER A 49 19.17 2.77 19.75
N ILE A 50 20.50 2.94 19.65
CA ILE A 50 21.14 3.92 18.74
C ILE A 50 21.38 3.31 17.34
N GLN A 51 21.56 2.00 17.23
CA GLN A 51 21.66 1.32 15.92
C GLN A 51 20.35 1.33 15.12
N ASN A 52 19.21 1.53 15.78
CA ASN A 52 17.91 1.59 15.12
C ASN A 52 17.61 2.96 14.46
N TRP A 53 18.53 3.92 14.62
CA TRP A 53 18.50 5.25 14.00
C TRP A 53 19.33 5.35 12.72
N MET A 54 19.82 4.23 12.17
CA MET A 54 20.17 4.18 10.75
C MET A 54 18.87 4.41 9.98
N GLU A 55 18.64 5.67 9.62
CA GLU A 55 17.37 6.24 9.13
C GLU A 55 16.66 5.29 8.18
N LYS A 56 15.64 4.59 8.68
CA LYS A 56 14.68 3.91 7.81
C LYS A 56 14.11 4.97 6.88
N ARG A 57 14.27 4.74 5.57
CA ARG A 57 13.73 5.64 4.53
C ARG A 57 12.23 5.87 4.77
N TYR A 58 11.51 4.82 5.13
CA TYR A 58 10.08 4.86 5.42
C TYR A 58 9.78 4.67 6.90
N ARG A 59 8.71 5.30 7.36
CA ARG A 59 8.14 5.15 8.70
C ARG A 59 6.68 4.72 8.66
N LEU A 60 5.99 5.07 7.57
CA LEU A 60 4.60 4.72 7.31
C LEU A 60 4.47 3.99 5.98
N ILE A 61 3.76 2.87 5.99
CA ILE A 61 3.36 2.14 4.78
C ILE A 61 1.84 2.22 4.67
N LEU A 62 1.34 2.81 3.59
CA LEU A 62 -0.08 2.90 3.28
C LEU A 62 -0.41 1.84 2.24
N PHE A 63 -1.28 0.90 2.59
CA PHE A 63 -1.75 -0.13 1.68
C PHE A 63 -3.12 0.26 1.10
N ASP A 64 -3.30 -0.01 -0.18
CA ASP A 64 -4.62 -0.25 -0.73
C ASP A 64 -5.22 -1.57 -0.18
N ALA A 65 -6.54 -1.71 -0.26
CA ALA A 65 -7.24 -2.93 0.14
C ALA A 65 -7.46 -3.89 -1.04
N ASP A 66 -8.22 -3.51 -2.06
CA ASP A 66 -8.82 -4.40 -3.04
C ASP A 66 -7.93 -4.60 -4.26
N GLY A 67 -7.51 -5.85 -4.52
CA GLY A 67 -6.47 -6.12 -5.52
C GLY A 67 -5.06 -6.00 -4.96
N THR A 68 -4.92 -5.47 -3.74
CA THR A 68 -3.65 -5.37 -3.01
C THR A 68 -3.56 -6.32 -1.83
N LEU A 69 -4.32 -6.14 -0.75
CA LEU A 69 -4.33 -7.06 0.40
C LEU A 69 -5.43 -8.11 0.30
N PHE A 70 -6.56 -7.74 -0.31
CA PHE A 70 -7.71 -8.60 -0.50
C PHE A 70 -7.79 -9.09 -1.93
N ASP A 71 -8.14 -10.37 -2.09
CA ASP A 71 -8.57 -10.97 -3.34
C ASP A 71 -9.99 -10.49 -3.67
N TYR A 72 -10.07 -9.29 -4.21
CA TYR A 72 -11.32 -8.65 -4.59
C TYR A 72 -12.01 -9.44 -5.71
N GLU A 73 -11.26 -9.92 -6.69
CA GLU A 73 -11.79 -10.71 -7.80
C GLU A 73 -12.55 -11.95 -7.34
N LYS A 74 -12.01 -12.67 -6.35
CA LYS A 74 -12.70 -13.81 -5.72
C LYS A 74 -13.93 -13.39 -4.93
N SER A 75 -13.84 -12.29 -4.20
CA SER A 75 -14.96 -11.75 -3.40
C SER A 75 -16.13 -11.31 -4.29
N GLU A 76 -15.80 -10.59 -5.37
CA GLU A 76 -16.73 -10.10 -6.39
C GLU A 76 -17.47 -11.24 -7.07
N GLU A 77 -16.74 -12.26 -7.53
CA GLU A 77 -17.36 -13.38 -8.23
C GLU A 77 -18.27 -14.19 -7.32
N ARG A 78 -17.84 -14.47 -6.09
CA ARG A 78 -18.67 -15.18 -5.10
C ARG A 78 -19.94 -14.39 -4.76
N ALA A 79 -19.82 -13.06 -4.65
CA ALA A 79 -20.96 -12.21 -4.38
C ALA A 79 -21.96 -12.19 -5.54
N LEU A 80 -21.48 -12.15 -6.78
CA LEU A 80 -22.33 -12.23 -7.97
C LEU A 80 -23.03 -13.59 -8.08
N GLU A 81 -22.28 -14.68 -7.88
CA GLU A 81 -22.80 -16.05 -7.88
C GLU A 81 -23.92 -16.22 -6.84
N ALA A 82 -23.68 -15.79 -5.60
CA ALA A 82 -24.65 -15.89 -4.51
C ALA A 82 -25.88 -15.02 -4.75
N ALA A 83 -25.71 -13.77 -5.21
CA ALA A 83 -26.82 -12.86 -5.46
C ALA A 83 -27.77 -13.38 -6.56
N LEU A 84 -27.23 -13.90 -7.66
CA LEU A 84 -28.04 -14.49 -8.73
C LEU A 84 -28.75 -15.75 -8.26
N THR A 85 -28.03 -16.64 -7.56
CA THR A 85 -28.58 -17.91 -7.07
C THR A 85 -29.72 -17.69 -6.08
N GLU A 86 -29.60 -16.71 -5.18
CA GLU A 86 -30.67 -16.33 -4.24
C GLU A 86 -31.92 -15.75 -4.91
N GLU A 87 -31.77 -15.13 -6.08
CA GLU A 87 -32.88 -14.65 -6.92
C GLU A 87 -33.41 -15.74 -7.88
N GLY A 88 -32.96 -16.99 -7.69
CA GLY A 88 -33.42 -18.14 -8.46
C GLY A 88 -32.78 -18.26 -9.85
N PHE A 89 -31.71 -17.53 -10.13
CA PHE A 89 -31.01 -17.57 -11.41
C PHE A 89 -29.64 -18.28 -11.28
N PRO A 90 -29.39 -19.37 -12.04
CA PRO A 90 -28.14 -20.11 -11.93
C PRO A 90 -26.98 -19.32 -12.51
N TYR A 91 -25.97 -19.06 -11.69
CA TYR A 91 -24.72 -18.44 -12.14
C TYR A 91 -23.93 -19.38 -13.07
N ARG A 92 -23.36 -18.82 -14.15
CA ARG A 92 -22.48 -19.48 -15.09
C ARG A 92 -21.28 -18.58 -15.34
N ARG A 93 -20.10 -19.03 -14.91
CA ARG A 93 -18.87 -18.24 -14.93
C ARG A 93 -18.56 -17.70 -16.33
N GLU A 94 -18.69 -18.54 -17.35
CA GLU A 94 -18.38 -18.23 -18.75
C GLU A 94 -19.34 -17.19 -19.36
N ALA A 95 -20.55 -17.08 -18.83
CA ALA A 95 -21.57 -16.17 -19.34
C ALA A 95 -21.65 -14.85 -18.59
N HIS A 96 -21.28 -14.82 -17.30
CA HIS A 96 -21.58 -13.70 -16.42
C HIS A 96 -20.35 -12.95 -15.93
N ARG A 97 -19.24 -13.64 -15.63
CA ARG A 97 -18.11 -13.05 -14.91
C ARG A 97 -17.51 -11.86 -15.65
N ASP A 98 -17.12 -12.09 -16.91
CA ASP A 98 -16.38 -11.10 -17.67
C ASP A 98 -17.28 -9.94 -18.13
N VAL A 99 -18.57 -10.22 -18.37
CA VAL A 99 -19.59 -9.19 -18.63
C VAL A 99 -19.76 -8.29 -17.42
N TYR A 100 -19.94 -8.86 -16.23
CA TYR A 100 -20.08 -8.08 -15.00
C TYR A 100 -18.81 -7.24 -14.72
N ARG A 101 -17.63 -7.85 -14.86
CA ARG A 101 -16.35 -7.18 -14.59
C ARG A 101 -16.12 -5.97 -15.47
N ALA A 102 -16.36 -6.09 -16.78
CA ALA A 102 -16.24 -4.97 -17.69
C ALA A 102 -17.14 -3.79 -17.28
N ILE A 103 -18.41 -4.07 -16.99
CA ILE A 103 -19.38 -3.06 -16.54
C ILE A 103 -18.97 -2.43 -15.21
N ASN A 104 -18.55 -3.26 -14.24
CA ASN A 104 -18.17 -2.81 -12.91
C ASN A 104 -16.92 -1.92 -13.00
N GLN A 105 -15.91 -2.30 -13.79
CA GLN A 105 -14.71 -1.51 -14.02
C GLN A 105 -15.05 -0.13 -14.60
N GLU A 106 -15.83 -0.07 -15.69
CA GLU A 106 -16.22 1.20 -16.31
C GLU A 106 -16.94 2.14 -15.32
N LEU A 107 -17.83 1.59 -14.48
CA LEU A 107 -18.57 2.38 -13.51
C LEU A 107 -17.69 2.86 -12.36
N TRP A 108 -16.71 2.06 -11.92
CA TRP A 108 -15.72 2.50 -10.94
C TRP A 108 -14.81 3.59 -11.50
N GLU A 109 -14.35 3.47 -12.74
CA GLU A 109 -13.58 4.54 -13.41
C GLU A 109 -14.40 5.84 -13.50
N LEU A 110 -15.69 5.75 -13.84
CA LEU A 110 -16.61 6.90 -13.82
C LEU A 110 -16.78 7.47 -12.40
N PHE A 111 -16.84 6.62 -11.37
CA PHE A 111 -16.96 7.05 -9.98
C PHE A 111 -15.71 7.80 -9.52
N GLU A 112 -14.52 7.27 -9.84
CA GLU A 112 -13.23 7.91 -9.54
C GLU A 112 -13.06 9.28 -10.22
N GLN A 113 -13.70 9.46 -11.37
CA GLN A 113 -13.74 10.74 -12.10
C GLN A 113 -14.87 11.68 -11.64
N GLY A 114 -15.70 11.26 -10.66
CA GLY A 114 -16.85 12.03 -10.17
C GLY A 114 -18.05 12.07 -11.14
N GLY A 115 -18.05 11.22 -12.17
CA GLY A 115 -19.09 11.13 -13.21
C GLY A 115 -20.34 10.35 -12.79
N ILE A 116 -20.28 9.59 -11.69
CA ILE A 116 -21.42 8.87 -11.12
C ILE A 116 -21.32 8.88 -9.59
N GLN A 117 -22.46 8.89 -8.90
CA GLN A 117 -22.49 8.79 -7.43
C GLN A 117 -22.51 7.33 -6.97
N ALA A 118 -22.00 7.06 -5.77
CA ALA A 118 -21.94 5.70 -5.22
C ALA A 118 -23.32 5.01 -5.18
N ALA A 119 -24.38 5.75 -4.85
CA ALA A 119 -25.75 5.24 -4.85
C ALA A 119 -26.24 4.79 -6.22
N GLU A 120 -25.85 5.51 -7.26
CA GLU A 120 -26.22 5.20 -8.64
C GLU A 120 -25.39 4.03 -9.18
N LEU A 121 -24.07 4.02 -8.95
CA LEU A 121 -23.17 2.92 -9.32
C LEU A 121 -23.69 1.56 -8.84
N ARG A 122 -24.13 1.49 -7.58
CA ARG A 122 -24.62 0.26 -6.94
C ARG A 122 -25.69 -0.44 -7.75
N VAL A 123 -26.65 0.31 -8.30
CA VAL A 123 -27.81 -0.22 -9.03
C VAL A 123 -27.53 -0.27 -10.53
N GLU A 124 -26.82 0.73 -11.06
CA GLU A 124 -26.56 0.87 -12.49
C GLU A 124 -25.75 -0.30 -13.06
N ARG A 125 -24.77 -0.81 -12.31
CA ARG A 125 -24.01 -2.01 -12.74
C ARG A 125 -24.91 -3.21 -12.99
N PHE A 126 -25.96 -3.38 -12.17
CA PHE A 126 -26.91 -4.48 -12.34
C PHE A 126 -27.94 -4.18 -13.42
N ARG A 127 -28.35 -2.92 -13.58
CA ARG A 127 -29.19 -2.52 -14.71
C ARG A 127 -28.51 -2.85 -16.05
N ARG A 128 -27.25 -2.49 -16.22
CA ARG A 128 -26.46 -2.81 -17.42
C ARG A 128 -26.23 -4.30 -17.58
N PHE A 129 -25.84 -4.98 -16.50
CA PHE A 129 -25.58 -6.41 -16.50
C PHE A 129 -26.81 -7.23 -16.91
N LEU A 130 -27.97 -6.97 -16.30
CA LEU A 130 -29.22 -7.66 -16.61
C LEU A 130 -29.66 -7.37 -18.06
N THR A 131 -29.49 -6.13 -18.53
CA THR A 131 -29.78 -5.75 -19.92
C THR A 131 -28.93 -6.55 -20.92
N LEU A 132 -27.61 -6.61 -20.69
CA LEU A 132 -26.67 -7.28 -21.60
C LEU A 132 -26.78 -8.81 -21.58
N THR A 133 -27.16 -9.38 -20.44
CA THR A 133 -27.30 -10.84 -20.28
C THR A 133 -28.71 -11.34 -20.61
N GLY A 134 -29.69 -10.45 -20.76
CA GLY A 134 -31.09 -10.81 -20.99
C GLY A 134 -31.78 -11.41 -19.75
N ILE A 135 -31.19 -11.25 -18.56
CA ILE A 135 -31.73 -11.78 -17.30
C ILE A 135 -32.85 -10.86 -16.82
N SER A 136 -34.04 -11.42 -16.58
CA SER A 136 -35.20 -10.67 -16.09
C SER A 136 -35.29 -10.76 -14.56
N LEU A 137 -34.53 -9.90 -13.87
CA LEU A 137 -34.55 -9.72 -12.42
C LEU A 137 -34.62 -8.24 -12.07
N ASP A 138 -34.91 -7.93 -10.80
CA ASP A 138 -34.88 -6.55 -10.31
C ASP A 138 -33.44 -6.10 -10.00
N PRO A 139 -32.90 -5.04 -10.66
CA PRO A 139 -31.55 -4.56 -10.39
C PRO A 139 -31.36 -4.07 -8.95
N GLU A 140 -32.38 -3.53 -8.30
CA GLU A 140 -32.27 -3.08 -6.90
C GLU A 140 -32.16 -4.26 -5.93
N SER A 141 -32.98 -5.29 -6.12
CA SER A 141 -32.91 -6.52 -5.33
C SER A 141 -31.57 -7.23 -5.48
N ILE A 142 -31.08 -7.41 -6.72
CA ILE A 142 -29.76 -7.99 -6.97
C ILE A 142 -28.67 -7.14 -6.34
N SER A 143 -28.74 -5.81 -6.47
CA SER A 143 -27.75 -4.90 -5.89
C SER A 143 -27.62 -5.07 -4.38
N ARG A 144 -28.74 -5.10 -3.66
CA ARG A 144 -28.75 -5.30 -2.20
C ARG A 144 -28.13 -6.63 -1.79
N ARG A 145 -28.50 -7.74 -2.47
CA ARG A 145 -27.95 -9.07 -2.17
C ARG A 145 -26.47 -9.16 -2.48
N TYR A 146 -26.08 -8.64 -3.63
CA TYR A 146 -24.68 -8.59 -4.02
C TYR A 146 -23.84 -7.83 -3.00
N LEU A 147 -24.28 -6.65 -2.55
CA LEU A 147 -23.54 -5.87 -1.55
C LEU A 147 -23.43 -6.59 -0.21
N LYS A 148 -24.50 -7.28 0.21
CA LYS A 148 -24.48 -8.13 1.39
C LYS A 148 -23.40 -9.23 1.26
N HIS A 149 -23.40 -9.98 0.16
CA HIS A 149 -22.42 -11.05 -0.05
C HIS A 149 -21.00 -10.53 -0.25
N LEU A 150 -20.85 -9.39 -0.92
CA LEU A 150 -19.54 -8.75 -1.12
C LEU A 150 -18.95 -8.31 0.22
N ALA A 151 -19.77 -7.72 1.10
CA ALA A 151 -19.39 -7.37 2.47
C ALA A 151 -18.99 -8.60 3.31
N GLU A 152 -19.45 -9.80 2.92
CA GLU A 152 -19.09 -11.03 3.58
C GLU A 152 -17.75 -11.63 3.10
N GLY A 153 -17.31 -11.28 1.88
CA GLY A 153 -16.10 -11.78 1.22
C GLY A 153 -14.82 -11.10 1.72
N ALA A 154 -14.27 -11.57 2.84
CA ALA A 154 -13.02 -11.08 3.42
C ALA A 154 -11.82 -11.99 3.06
N TYR A 155 -11.60 -12.26 1.77
CA TYR A 155 -10.49 -13.10 1.32
C TYR A 155 -9.21 -12.28 1.21
N LEU A 156 -8.22 -12.54 2.06
CA LEU A 156 -6.87 -11.99 1.92
C LEU A 156 -6.06 -12.81 0.92
N TYR A 157 -5.12 -12.15 0.23
CA TYR A 157 -4.09 -12.89 -0.52
C TYR A 157 -3.21 -13.70 0.42
N GLU A 158 -2.63 -14.79 -0.11
CA GLU A 158 -1.73 -15.65 0.64
C GLU A 158 -0.52 -14.86 1.18
N GLY A 159 -0.19 -15.07 2.46
CA GLY A 159 0.94 -14.43 3.11
C GLY A 159 0.70 -13.00 3.63
N VAL A 160 -0.44 -12.38 3.34
CA VAL A 160 -0.77 -11.01 3.78
C VAL A 160 -0.71 -10.87 5.31
N GLU A 161 -1.34 -11.76 6.06
CA GLU A 161 -1.35 -11.64 7.53
C GLU A 161 0.06 -11.71 8.11
N THR A 162 0.88 -12.66 7.63
CA THR A 162 2.28 -12.81 8.04
C THR A 162 3.08 -11.55 7.71
N LEU A 163 2.95 -11.02 6.49
CA LEU A 163 3.64 -9.81 6.07
C LEU A 163 3.25 -8.61 6.94
N ILE A 164 1.95 -8.39 7.17
CA ILE A 164 1.45 -7.28 7.99
C ILE A 164 1.95 -7.39 9.44
N GLN A 165 1.96 -8.59 10.02
CA GLN A 165 2.50 -8.82 11.36
C GLN A 165 4.00 -8.51 11.44
N GLU A 166 4.78 -8.88 10.41
CA GLU A 166 6.21 -8.57 10.34
C GLU A 166 6.45 -7.07 10.22
N LEU A 167 5.78 -6.41 9.26
CA LEU A 167 5.97 -4.98 8.99
C LEU A 167 5.52 -4.11 10.15
N ARG A 168 4.46 -4.49 10.88
CA ARG A 168 3.98 -3.73 12.05
C ARG A 168 5.02 -3.59 13.15
N ARG A 169 5.97 -4.51 13.26
CA ARG A 169 7.06 -4.44 14.25
C ARG A 169 8.05 -3.31 13.96
N MET A 170 8.03 -2.80 12.73
CA MET A 170 9.05 -1.91 12.20
C MET A 170 8.48 -0.60 11.65
N TYR A 171 7.22 -0.60 11.25
CA TYR A 171 6.55 0.49 10.53
C TYR A 171 5.17 0.77 11.12
N LYS A 172 4.72 2.02 11.01
CA LYS A 172 3.29 2.31 11.08
C LYS A 172 2.65 1.82 9.78
N LEU A 173 1.50 1.19 9.89
CA LEU A 173 0.75 0.70 8.75
C LEU A 173 -0.58 1.45 8.66
N GLY A 174 -1.06 1.72 7.46
CA GLY A 174 -2.38 2.31 7.23
C GLY A 174 -3.07 1.67 6.05
N LEU A 175 -4.40 1.75 6.02
CA LEU A 175 -5.21 1.35 4.88
C LEU A 175 -5.89 2.57 4.26
N VAL A 176 -5.81 2.69 2.94
CA VAL A 176 -6.45 3.76 2.16
C VAL A 176 -7.15 3.14 0.95
N THR A 177 -8.48 3.11 0.95
CA THR A 177 -9.27 2.40 -0.07
C THR A 177 -10.35 3.27 -0.71
N ASN A 178 -10.45 3.17 -2.04
CA ASN A 178 -11.66 3.55 -2.76
C ASN A 178 -12.65 2.40 -2.60
N GLY A 179 -13.83 2.66 -2.04
CA GLY A 179 -14.74 1.58 -1.70
C GLY A 179 -15.92 2.06 -0.88
N LEU A 180 -16.98 1.24 -0.88
CA LEU A 180 -18.20 1.52 -0.13
C LEU A 180 -17.98 1.23 1.35
N LYS A 181 -18.36 2.17 2.23
CA LYS A 181 -18.16 2.05 3.68
C LYS A 181 -18.73 0.74 4.24
N GLU A 182 -19.97 0.43 3.88
CA GLU A 182 -20.68 -0.76 4.36
C GLU A 182 -20.04 -2.08 3.91
N VAL A 183 -19.32 -2.09 2.80
CA VAL A 183 -18.60 -3.27 2.32
C VAL A 183 -17.24 -3.37 3.02
N GLN A 184 -16.43 -2.31 2.95
CA GLN A 184 -15.06 -2.34 3.46
C GLN A 184 -15.03 -2.55 4.97
N ARG A 185 -15.87 -1.84 5.74
CA ARG A 185 -15.88 -1.98 7.21
C ARG A 185 -16.26 -3.39 7.65
N ASN A 186 -17.23 -4.02 6.99
CA ASN A 186 -17.61 -5.41 7.28
C ASN A 186 -16.50 -6.40 6.93
N ARG A 187 -15.82 -6.23 5.78
CA ARG A 187 -14.71 -7.10 5.39
C ARG A 187 -13.52 -6.97 6.34
N PHE A 188 -13.19 -5.74 6.74
CA PHE A 188 -12.12 -5.49 7.71
C PHE A 188 -12.43 -6.08 9.08
N ALA A 189 -13.69 -6.01 9.55
CA ALA A 189 -14.09 -6.60 10.83
C ALA A 189 -14.00 -8.14 10.87
N LYS A 190 -13.86 -8.79 9.71
CA LYS A 190 -13.66 -10.24 9.58
C LYS A 190 -12.19 -10.65 9.51
N THR A 191 -11.25 -9.72 9.57
CA THR A 191 -9.81 -10.00 9.52
C THR A 191 -9.10 -9.42 10.75
N SER A 192 -7.84 -9.83 10.93
CA SER A 192 -6.95 -9.27 11.95
C SER A 192 -6.36 -7.91 11.58
N LEU A 193 -6.53 -7.46 10.31
CA LEU A 193 -5.89 -6.25 9.79
C LEU A 193 -6.13 -5.00 10.63
N PRO A 194 -7.36 -4.68 11.10
CA PRO A 194 -7.61 -3.44 11.82
C PRO A 194 -6.75 -3.26 13.07
N GLU A 195 -6.34 -4.34 13.73
CA GLU A 195 -5.51 -4.31 14.93
C GLU A 195 -4.09 -3.81 14.65
N TYR A 196 -3.63 -3.91 13.41
CA TYR A 196 -2.29 -3.52 12.99
C TYR A 196 -2.23 -2.12 12.35
N MET A 197 -3.38 -1.55 11.99
CA MET A 197 -3.44 -0.28 11.28
C MET A 197 -3.50 0.91 12.24
N SER A 198 -2.64 1.89 11.99
CA SER A 198 -2.64 3.18 12.68
C SER A 198 -3.71 4.11 12.12
N CYS A 199 -4.15 3.89 10.87
CA CYS A 199 -5.28 4.57 10.25
C CYS A 199 -5.98 3.66 9.22
N ILE A 200 -7.29 3.82 9.05
CA ILE A 200 -8.08 3.13 8.02
C ILE A 200 -9.05 4.13 7.40
N LEU A 201 -8.75 4.57 6.18
CA LEU A 201 -9.56 5.51 5.43
C LEU A 201 -10.32 4.81 4.30
N VAL A 202 -11.63 5.03 4.30
CA VAL A 202 -12.54 4.57 3.25
C VAL A 202 -13.13 5.82 2.60
N SER A 203 -12.88 6.00 1.30
CA SER A 203 -13.30 7.19 0.54
C SER A 203 -14.76 7.60 0.74
N ASP A 204 -15.70 6.64 0.67
CA ASP A 204 -17.14 6.84 0.88
C ASP A 204 -17.49 7.36 2.30
N GLU A 205 -16.63 7.10 3.29
CA GLU A 205 -16.80 7.61 4.66
C GLU A 205 -16.25 9.02 4.83
N VAL A 206 -15.13 9.34 4.16
CA VAL A 206 -14.42 10.62 4.31
C VAL A 206 -14.78 11.67 3.27
N GLY A 207 -15.51 11.29 2.22
CA GLY A 207 -15.97 12.19 1.16
C GLY A 207 -14.90 12.62 0.15
N VAL A 208 -13.72 11.99 0.19
CA VAL A 208 -12.61 12.22 -0.74
C VAL A 208 -12.05 10.87 -1.18
N GLN A 209 -11.73 10.72 -2.46
CA GLN A 209 -11.28 9.46 -3.06
C GLN A 209 -9.88 9.59 -3.65
N LYS A 210 -9.16 8.47 -3.76
CA LYS A 210 -7.95 8.39 -4.58
C LYS A 210 -8.32 8.68 -6.05
N PRO A 211 -7.50 9.38 -6.84
CA PRO A 211 -6.13 9.84 -6.54
C PRO A 211 -6.02 11.26 -5.94
N ASP A 212 -7.08 11.81 -5.34
CA ASP A 212 -7.00 13.12 -4.68
C ASP A 212 -5.98 13.05 -3.51
N PRO A 213 -4.96 13.92 -3.47
CA PRO A 213 -3.95 13.88 -2.42
C PRO A 213 -4.52 14.10 -1.01
N ALA A 214 -5.71 14.71 -0.87
CA ALA A 214 -6.26 15.01 0.45
C ALA A 214 -6.58 13.74 1.26
N ILE A 215 -6.97 12.61 0.64
CA ILE A 215 -7.15 11.34 1.38
C ILE A 215 -5.82 10.82 1.96
N PHE A 216 -4.71 10.98 1.24
CA PHE A 216 -3.38 10.59 1.72
C PHE A 216 -2.86 11.53 2.80
N GLN A 217 -3.16 12.83 2.70
CA GLN A 217 -2.86 13.81 3.77
C GLN A 217 -3.66 13.53 5.04
N MET A 218 -4.91 13.07 4.92
CA MET A 218 -5.68 12.58 6.06
C MET A 218 -5.01 11.35 6.68
N ALA A 219 -4.53 10.41 5.86
CA ALA A 219 -3.86 9.20 6.34
C ALA A 219 -2.57 9.53 7.11
N LEU A 220 -1.75 10.46 6.60
CA LEU A 220 -0.57 10.98 7.29
C LEU A 220 -0.92 11.51 8.69
N ARG A 221 -1.90 12.42 8.74
CA ARG A 221 -2.35 13.04 10.00
C ARG A 221 -2.86 11.99 10.98
N ASP A 222 -3.72 11.08 10.54
CA ASP A 222 -4.34 10.08 11.40
C ASP A 222 -3.32 9.04 11.89
N ALA A 223 -2.29 8.74 11.08
CA ALA A 223 -1.15 7.92 11.49
C ALA A 223 -0.10 8.68 12.34
N GLY A 224 -0.22 10.01 12.48
CA GLY A 224 0.76 10.86 13.15
C GLY A 224 2.12 10.85 12.44
N GLU A 225 2.13 10.94 11.11
CA GLU A 225 3.30 11.16 10.27
C GLU A 225 3.17 12.53 9.58
N SER A 226 4.27 13.25 9.45
CA SER A 226 4.29 14.62 8.89
C SER A 226 5.09 14.74 7.60
N ASP A 227 5.93 13.75 7.28
CA ASP A 227 6.77 13.75 6.09
C ASP A 227 6.24 12.77 5.05
N PRO A 228 5.66 13.26 3.94
CA PRO A 228 5.24 12.43 2.82
C PRO A 228 6.38 11.55 2.26
N LYS A 229 7.64 12.02 2.30
CA LYS A 229 8.79 11.26 1.78
C LYS A 229 9.18 10.08 2.66
N ALA A 230 8.74 10.07 3.91
CA ALA A 230 8.87 8.93 4.81
C ALA A 230 7.70 7.94 4.67
N THR A 231 6.85 8.10 3.65
CA THR A 231 5.67 7.26 3.41
C THR A 231 5.77 6.54 2.08
N LEU A 232 5.48 5.24 2.10
CA LEU A 232 5.34 4.40 0.91
C LEU A 232 3.88 4.03 0.72
N VAL A 233 3.31 4.35 -0.44
CA VAL A 233 1.98 3.86 -0.86
C VAL A 233 2.16 2.56 -1.64
N VAL A 234 1.49 1.49 -1.24
CA VAL A 234 1.50 0.19 -1.92
C VAL A 234 0.09 -0.08 -2.44
N GLY A 235 -0.05 -0.26 -3.74
CA GLY A 235 -1.34 -0.54 -4.36
C GLY A 235 -1.23 -1.09 -5.78
N ASP A 236 -2.31 -1.63 -6.32
CA ASP A 236 -2.36 -2.24 -7.66
C ASP A 236 -2.82 -1.25 -8.75
N SER A 237 -3.50 -0.17 -8.38
CA SER A 237 -4.03 0.82 -9.32
C SER A 237 -3.02 1.92 -9.65
N LEU A 238 -2.60 2.01 -10.91
CA LEU A 238 -1.78 3.12 -11.39
C LEU A 238 -2.50 4.47 -11.26
N THR A 239 -3.78 4.52 -11.61
CA THR A 239 -4.57 5.75 -11.67
C THR A 239 -5.06 6.23 -10.32
N SER A 240 -5.18 5.34 -9.34
CA SER A 240 -5.73 5.65 -8.01
C SER A 240 -4.60 5.69 -6.97
N ASP A 241 -3.86 4.59 -6.80
CA ASP A 241 -2.84 4.46 -5.74
C ASP A 241 -1.56 5.17 -6.10
N ILE A 242 -1.01 4.85 -7.28
CA ILE A 242 0.30 5.36 -7.70
C ILE A 242 0.19 6.85 -8.01
N GLN A 243 -0.78 7.25 -8.83
CA GLN A 243 -1.06 8.66 -9.09
C GLN A 243 -1.36 9.41 -7.78
N GLY A 244 -2.14 8.81 -6.88
CA GLY A 244 -2.51 9.41 -5.59
C GLY A 244 -1.32 9.65 -4.66
N GLY A 245 -0.45 8.64 -4.52
CA GLY A 245 0.80 8.76 -3.77
C GLY A 245 1.74 9.82 -4.37
N VAL A 246 1.88 9.85 -5.70
CA VAL A 246 2.67 10.88 -6.40
C VAL A 246 2.08 12.27 -6.16
N ASN A 247 0.76 12.44 -6.27
CA ASN A 247 0.07 13.71 -6.00
C ASN A 247 0.30 14.19 -4.56
N ALA A 248 0.42 13.26 -3.62
CA ALA A 248 0.68 13.54 -2.21
C ALA A 248 2.18 13.71 -1.87
N GLY A 249 3.09 13.54 -2.84
CA GLY A 249 4.54 13.65 -2.64
C GLY A 249 5.17 12.46 -1.92
N MET A 250 4.53 11.29 -1.99
CA MET A 250 4.96 10.03 -1.38
C MET A 250 5.69 9.14 -2.39
N ASP A 251 6.52 8.23 -1.90
CA ASP A 251 7.02 7.14 -2.74
C ASP A 251 5.91 6.10 -2.96
N THR A 252 5.98 5.37 -4.06
CA THR A 252 4.94 4.43 -4.46
C THR A 252 5.52 3.08 -4.88
N CYS A 253 4.88 1.99 -4.45
CA CYS A 253 5.17 0.63 -4.87
C CYS A 253 3.96 0.07 -5.62
N TRP A 254 4.12 -0.19 -6.92
CA TRP A 254 3.07 -0.78 -7.73
C TRP A 254 3.06 -2.29 -7.59
N PHE A 255 1.97 -2.83 -7.04
CA PHE A 255 1.73 -4.27 -6.98
C PHE A 255 1.13 -4.73 -8.31
N ASN A 256 1.94 -5.40 -9.13
CA ASN A 256 1.60 -5.80 -10.49
C ASN A 256 1.82 -7.31 -10.69
N PRO A 257 1.03 -8.18 -10.02
CA PRO A 257 1.24 -9.63 -10.08
C PRO A 257 1.16 -10.18 -11.51
N MET A 258 0.30 -9.58 -12.33
CA MET A 258 0.08 -9.98 -13.73
C MET A 258 1.12 -9.41 -14.70
N GLY A 259 2.02 -8.52 -14.26
CA GLY A 259 3.00 -7.90 -15.15
C GLY A 259 2.35 -7.07 -16.27
N LYS A 260 1.26 -6.34 -15.94
CA LYS A 260 0.59 -5.41 -16.85
C LYS A 260 1.61 -4.38 -17.34
N VAL A 261 1.48 -3.98 -18.61
CA VAL A 261 2.30 -2.88 -19.15
C VAL A 261 1.82 -1.57 -18.54
N ASN A 262 2.74 -0.76 -18.01
CA ASN A 262 2.43 0.60 -17.60
C ASN A 262 2.22 1.47 -18.86
N GLY A 263 0.96 1.73 -19.19
CA GLY A 263 0.57 2.57 -20.32
C GLY A 263 0.46 4.07 -19.99
N THR A 264 0.87 4.48 -18.79
CA THR A 264 0.78 5.86 -18.31
C THR A 264 2.16 6.53 -18.35
N SER A 265 2.21 7.83 -18.06
CA SER A 265 3.47 8.56 -17.83
C SER A 265 4.00 8.43 -16.39
N LEU A 266 3.30 7.68 -15.52
CA LEU A 266 3.70 7.51 -14.13
C LEU A 266 4.92 6.60 -14.05
N SER A 267 5.83 6.94 -13.15
CA SER A 267 7.00 6.13 -12.82
C SER A 267 6.93 5.78 -11.34
N PRO A 268 6.34 4.62 -10.96
CA PRO A 268 6.31 4.23 -9.57
C PRO A 268 7.75 4.04 -9.04
N THR A 269 7.99 4.41 -7.78
CA THR A 269 9.30 4.24 -7.13
C THR A 269 9.76 2.78 -7.17
N TYR A 270 8.83 1.84 -6.97
CA TYR A 270 9.06 0.40 -7.07
C TYR A 270 7.92 -0.28 -7.81
N GLU A 271 8.21 -1.46 -8.37
CA GLU A 271 7.21 -2.39 -8.89
C GLU A 271 7.54 -3.77 -8.33
N ILE A 272 6.51 -4.47 -7.84
CA ILE A 272 6.63 -5.82 -7.28
C ILE A 272 5.56 -6.73 -7.89
N ARG A 273 5.84 -8.02 -7.99
CA ARG A 273 4.89 -9.02 -8.50
C ARG A 273 4.27 -9.85 -7.38
N GLN A 274 4.91 -9.90 -6.23
CA GLN A 274 4.47 -10.57 -5.02
C GLN A 274 4.64 -9.61 -3.86
N LEU A 275 3.63 -9.52 -2.98
CA LEU A 275 3.68 -8.66 -1.81
C LEU A 275 4.90 -8.93 -0.91
N MET A 276 5.38 -10.17 -0.87
CA MET A 276 6.55 -10.55 -0.06
C MET A 276 7.86 -9.88 -0.51
N GLU A 277 7.95 -9.39 -1.75
CA GLU A 277 9.10 -8.61 -2.25
C GLU A 277 9.25 -7.27 -1.50
N LEU A 278 8.23 -6.82 -0.76
CA LEU A 278 8.35 -5.68 0.14
C LEU A 278 9.45 -5.88 1.20
N ARG A 279 9.81 -7.13 1.54
CA ARG A 279 10.90 -7.43 2.47
C ARG A 279 12.28 -7.05 1.95
N ASP A 280 12.44 -6.95 0.63
CA ASP A 280 13.69 -6.53 0.00
C ASP A 280 13.77 -5.00 -0.14
N ILE A 281 12.62 -4.32 -0.01
CA ILE A 281 12.47 -2.86 -0.09
C ILE A 281 12.50 -2.21 1.30
N LEU A 282 11.98 -2.90 2.33
CA LEU A 282 11.74 -2.41 3.69
C LEU A 282 12.63 -3.05 4.75
#